data_AF-A0AAE3FJK9-F1
#
_entry.id   AF-A0AAE3FJK9-F1
#
_cell.length_a   1.000
_cell.length_b   1.000
_cell.length_c   1.000
_cell.angle_alpha   90.00
_cell.angle_beta   90.00
_cell.angle_gamma   90.00
#
_symmetry.space_group_name_H-M   'P 1'
#
loop_
_entity.id
_entity.type
_entity.pdbx_description
1 polymer ?
#
loop_
_entity_poly.entity_id
_entity_poly.type
_entity_poly.pdbx_seq_one_letter_code
_entity_poly.pdbx_strand_id
1 'polypeptide(L)' 'MSAFEKYSPFIRDYIYSRNWDSLREVQIGAAEVLFGTENNLLLTSSTASGKTEAAFFPIISRLYDDPPQT' A
#
# COMPACT_ATOMS: atom_id res chain seq x y z
N MET A 1 10.17 -3.19 10.33
CA MET A 1 10.02 -2.33 9.15
C MET A 1 8.56 -1.92 9.07
N SER A 2 8.28 -0.62 9.12
CA SER A 2 6.93 -0.07 8.99
C SER A 2 6.35 -0.35 7.60
N ALA A 3 5.02 -0.32 7.46
CA ALA A 3 4.35 -0.45 6.17
C ALA A 3 4.87 0.57 5.14
N PHE A 4 5.15 1.80 5.59
CA PHE A 4 5.65 2.88 4.75
C PHE A 4 7.01 2.56 4.10
N GLU A 5 7.92 1.95 4.85
CA GLU A 5 9.27 1.60 4.38
C GLU A 5 9.28 0.52 3.29
N LYS A 6 8.21 -0.27 3.19
CA LYS A 6 8.05 -1.32 2.17
C LYS A 6 7.52 -0.79 0.84
N TYR A 7 7.02 0.45 0.80
CA TYR A 7 6.58 1.04 -0.46
C TYR A 7 7.77 1.44 -1.34
N SER A 8 7.57 1.29 -2.65
CA SER A 8 8.52 1.75 -3.66
C SER A 8 8.83 3.25 -3.49
N PRO A 9 10.02 3.73 -3.91
CA PRO A 9 10.44 5.13 -3.72
C PRO A 9 9.40 6.15 -4.19
N PHE A 10 8.83 5.99 -5.38
CA PHE A 10 7.89 6.97 -5.93
C PHE A 10 6.53 7.00 -5.20
N ILE A 11 6.10 5.89 -4.57
CA ILE A 11 4.90 5.88 -3.72
C ILE A 11 5.18 6.64 -2.42
N ARG A 12 6.37 6.49 -1.84
CA ARG A 12 6.78 7.27 -0.67
C ARG A 12 6.85 8.76 -1.00
N ASP A 13 7.42 9.12 -2.15
CA ASP A 13 7.44 10.51 -2.65
C ASP A 13 6.03 11.05 -2.89
N TYR A 14 5.13 10.25 -3.45
CA TYR A 14 3.72 10.61 -3.60
C TYR A 14 3.08 10.93 -2.25
N ILE A 15 3.21 10.03 -1.25
CA ILE A 15 2.66 10.23 0.09
C ILE A 15 3.20 11.52 0.73
N TYR A 16 4.51 11.76 0.64
CA TYR A 16 5.12 13.01 1.11
C TYR A 16 4.57 14.24 0.38
N SER A 17 4.43 14.19 -0.95
CA SER A 17 3.91 15.30 -1.76
C SER A 17 2.46 15.66 -1.42
N ARG A 18 1.70 14.71 -0.86
CA ARG A 18 0.32 14.90 -0.41
C ARG A 18 0.23 15.36 1.05
N ASN A 19 1.34 15.61 1.73
CA ASN A 19 1.43 16.02 3.14
C ASN A 19 0.66 15.08 4.07
N TRP A 20 0.80 13.76 3.86
CA TRP A 20 0.22 12.79 4.78
C TRP A 20 1.14 12.64 6.00
N ASP A 21 0.62 12.98 7.18
CA ASP A 21 1.35 12.81 8.44
C ASP A 21 1.49 11.33 8.83
N SER A 22 0.52 10.50 8.43
CA SER A 22 0.49 9.08 8.72
C SER A 22 -0.35 8.30 7.72
N LEU A 23 -0.11 6.99 7.65
CA LEU A 23 -0.99 6.04 6.96
C LEU A 23 -2.18 5.73 7.86
N ARG A 24 -3.35 5.54 7.24
CA ARG A 24 -4.56 5.10 7.94
C ARG A 24 -4.45 3.62 8.30
N GLU A 25 -5.15 3.19 9.34
CA GLU A 25 -5.13 1.79 9.80
C GLU A 25 -5.47 0.80 8.69
N VAL A 26 -6.47 1.11 7.85
CA VAL A 26 -6.83 0.25 6.70
C VAL A 26 -5.69 0.10 5.68
N GLN A 27 -4.87 1.14 5.51
CA GLN A 27 -3.71 1.11 4.61
C GLN A 27 -2.56 0.33 5.23
N ILE A 28 -2.34 0.47 6.53
CA ILE A 28 -1.31 -0.29 7.28
C ILE A 28 -1.65 -1.78 7.25
N GLY A 29 -2.87 -2.16 7.66
CA GLY A 29 -3.28 -3.56 7.69
C GLY A 29 -3.29 -4.21 6.30
N ALA A 30 -3.69 -3.46 5.26
CA ALA A 30 -3.61 -3.96 3.89
C ALA A 30 -2.16 -4.21 3.45
N ALA A 31 -1.25 -3.28 3.73
CA ALA A 31 0.17 -3.44 3.41
C ALA A 31 0.82 -4.61 4.16
N GLU A 32 0.44 -4.84 5.43
CA GLU A 32 0.93 -5.98 6.20
C GLU A 32 0.54 -7.31 5.56
N VAL A 33 -0.73 -7.47 5.14
CA VAL A 33 -1.20 -8.68 4.46
C VAL A 33 -0.58 -8.82 3.07
N LEU A 34 -0.61 -7.75 2.28
CA LEU A 34 -0.17 -7.77 0.88
C LEU A 34 1.35 -7.87 0.72
N PHE A 35 2.16 -7.44 1.68
CA PHE A 35 3.60 -7.64 1.63
C PHE A 35 4.07 -8.87 2.41
N GLY A 36 3.30 -9.32 3.42
CA GLY A 36 3.73 -10.36 4.35
C GLY A 36 3.17 -11.75 4.08
N THR A 37 2.17 -11.87 3.20
CA THR A 37 1.45 -13.13 2.98
C THR A 37 1.03 -13.30 1.52
N GLU A 38 0.66 -14.52 1.17
CA GLU A 38 0.04 -14.87 -0.12
C GLU A 38 -1.49 -15.04 0.01
N ASN A 39 -2.08 -14.50 1.10
CA ASN A 39 -3.51 -14.61 1.35
C ASN A 39 -4.31 -13.61 0.51
N ASN A 40 -5.52 -14.01 0.14
CA ASN A 40 -6.51 -13.08 -0.39
C ASN A 40 -6.94 -12.09 0.72
N LEU A 41 -7.06 -10.81 0.36
CA LEU A 41 -7.44 -9.74 1.28
C LEU A 41 -8.84 -9.20 0.94
N LEU A 42 -9.73 -9.17 1.94
CA LEU A 42 -11.02 -8.47 1.85
C LEU A 42 -10.95 -7.16 2.64
N LEU A 43 -11.10 -6.02 1.96
CA LEU A 43 -11.10 -4.69 2.59
C LEU A 43 -12.53 -4.22 2.92
N THR A 44 -12.97 -4.41 4.16
CA THR A 44 -14.28 -3.93 4.65
C THR A 44 -14.12 -2.61 5.41
N SER A 45 -14.27 -1.47 4.73
CA SER A 45 -14.32 -0.16 5.38
C SER A 45 -15.21 0.84 4.64
N SER A 46 -15.58 1.94 5.31
CA SER A 46 -16.44 2.99 4.76
C SER A 46 -15.84 3.67 3.52
N THR A 47 -16.68 4.35 2.74
CA THR A 47 -16.20 5.19 1.64
C THR A 47 -15.25 6.29 2.15
N ALA A 48 -14.34 6.74 1.30
CA ALA A 48 -13.32 7.73 1.63
C ALA A 48 -12.40 7.37 2.82
N SER A 49 -12.35 6.10 3.24
CA SER A 49 -11.45 5.60 4.30
C SER A 49 -10.00 5.38 3.83
N GLY A 50 -9.72 5.46 2.53
CA GLY A 50 -8.39 5.20 1.95
C GLY A 50 -8.20 3.77 1.41
N LYS A 51 -9.30 3.06 1.10
CA LYS A 51 -9.27 1.70 0.51
C LYS A 51 -8.51 1.63 -0.81
N THR A 52 -8.61 2.68 -1.63
CA THR A 52 -7.95 2.71 -2.93
C THR A 52 -6.44 2.62 -2.74
N GLU A 53 -5.86 3.49 -1.93
CA GLU A 53 -4.42 3.48 -1.65
C GLU A 53 -4.01 2.23 -0.86
N ALA A 54 -4.87 1.74 0.05
CA ALA A 54 -4.63 0.51 0.80
C ALA A 54 -4.43 -0.71 -0.13
N ALA A 55 -5.21 -0.81 -1.21
CA ALA A 55 -5.06 -1.88 -2.20
C ALA A 55 -3.92 -1.59 -3.18
N PHE A 56 -3.89 -0.39 -3.76
CA PHE A 56 -3.04 -0.11 -4.92
C PHE A 56 -1.59 0.20 -4.58
N PHE A 57 -1.27 0.87 -3.45
CA PHE A 57 0.13 1.19 -3.15
C PHE A 57 1.01 -0.05 -2.98
N PRO A 58 0.56 -1.12 -2.26
CA PRO A 58 1.32 -2.37 -2.22
C PRO A 58 1.45 -3.03 -3.58
N ILE A 59 0.36 -3.11 -4.35
CA ILE A 59 0.35 -3.76 -5.68
C ILE A 59 1.30 -3.06 -6.64
N ILE A 60 1.21 -1.73 -6.76
CA ILE A 60 2.06 -0.97 -7.67
C ILE A 60 3.53 -1.04 -7.21
N SER A 61 3.80 -1.05 -5.89
CA SER A 61 5.16 -1.25 -5.39
C SER A 61 5.72 -2.62 -5.78
N ARG A 62 4.92 -3.70 -5.65
CA ARG A 62 5.32 -5.04 -6.12
C ARG A 62 5.58 -5.06 -7.63
N LEU A 63 4.72 -4.44 -8.44
CA LEU A 63 4.92 -4.35 -9.90
C LEU A 63 6.15 -3.51 -10.29
N TYR A 64 6.56 -2.58 -9.45
CA TYR A 64 7.78 -1.79 -9.65
C TYR A 64 9.03 -2.60 -9.33
N ASP A 65 9.01 -3.35 -8.22
CA ASP A 65 10.14 -4.17 -7.77
C ASP A 65 10.31 -5.45 -8.59
N ASP A 66 9.21 -6.06 -9.02
CA ASP A 66 9.15 -7.27 -9.87
C ASP A 66 8.15 -7.05 -11.03
N PRO A 67 8.60 -6.40 -12.13
CA PRO A 67 7.75 -6.14 -13.28
C PRO A 67 7.28 -7.43 -13.96
N PRO A 68 6.03 -7.46 -14.50
CA PRO A 68 5.52 -8.62 -15.22
C PRO A 68 6.46 -9.04 -16.37
N GLN A 69 6.79 -10.32 -16.41
CA GLN A 69 7.50 -10.92 -17.54
C GLN A 69 6.49 -11.22 -18.66
N THR A 70 6.86 -10.91 -19.91
CA THR A 70 6.06 -11.19 -21.12
C THR A 70 6.02 -12.67 -21.46
#